data_AF-A0A316VBS3-F1
#
_entry.id   AF-A0A316VBS3-F1
#
_cell.length_a   1.000
_cell.length_b   1.000
_cell.length_c   1.000
_cell.angle_alpha   90.00
_cell.angle_beta   90.00
_cell.angle_gamma   90.00
#
_symmetry.space_group_name_H-M   'P 1'
#
loop_
_entity.id
_entity.type
_entity.pdbx_description
1 polymer ?
#
loop_
_entity_poly.entity_id
_entity_poly.type
_entity_poly.pdbx_seq_one_letter_code
_entity_poly.pdbx_strand_id
1 'polypeptide(L)'
;MTVPQTSSSSAMTAKAKTAASQFAEADEKYKDKLESMTMEERALLGLPYIAADPTLVDTRTNTRKLLRQYNQSEPGPTSPNETEGFNDISNQARRAILEKLFKIDSAKAKRIFIEPPFWCDYGSNIVFEGDFYCNFNTTILDVAKVTLGHGVLFGPNVHIYSATHGKLGLGL
;
A
#
# COMPACT_ATOMS: atom_id res chain seq x y z
N MET A 1 -23.85 1.50 -53.04
CA MET A 1 -22.64 1.14 -52.27
C MET A 1 -23.09 0.56 -50.93
N THR A 2 -23.03 -0.75 -50.79
CA THR A 2 -23.42 -1.50 -49.58
C THR A 2 -22.20 -1.67 -48.69
N VAL A 3 -22.28 -1.23 -47.43
CA VAL A 3 -21.22 -1.41 -46.43
C VAL A 3 -21.32 -2.82 -45.86
N PRO A 4 -20.24 -3.63 -45.78
CA PRO A 4 -20.31 -4.95 -45.18
C PRO A 4 -20.33 -4.84 -43.65
N GLN A 5 -21.25 -5.56 -43.00
CA GLN A 5 -21.24 -5.73 -41.55
C GLN A 5 -20.11 -6.69 -41.14
N THR A 6 -19.23 -6.22 -40.26
CA THR A 6 -18.20 -7.04 -39.61
C THR A 6 -18.83 -7.84 -38.47
N SER A 7 -18.69 -9.16 -38.52
CA SER A 7 -19.10 -10.09 -37.46
C SER A 7 -18.31 -9.84 -36.17
N SER A 8 -19.00 -9.59 -35.06
CA SER A 8 -18.40 -9.48 -33.73
C SER A 8 -17.91 -10.85 -33.24
N SER A 9 -16.61 -11.01 -33.08
CA SER A 9 -16.00 -12.12 -32.34
C SER A 9 -16.32 -11.96 -30.85
N SER A 10 -17.07 -12.92 -30.30
CA SER A 10 -17.33 -13.02 -28.86
C SER A 10 -16.06 -13.53 -28.16
N ALA A 11 -15.26 -12.63 -27.59
CA ALA A 11 -14.20 -13.01 -26.67
C ALA A 11 -14.82 -13.64 -25.41
N MET A 12 -14.62 -14.93 -25.21
CA MET A 12 -14.97 -15.62 -23.97
C MET A 12 -14.24 -14.95 -22.79
N THR A 13 -14.98 -14.21 -21.97
CA THR A 13 -14.46 -13.64 -20.73
C THR A 13 -14.34 -14.77 -19.70
N ALA A 14 -13.12 -15.16 -19.34
CA ALA A 14 -12.91 -16.08 -18.22
C ALA A 14 -13.53 -15.46 -16.96
N LYS A 15 -14.45 -16.17 -16.29
CA LYS A 15 -15.04 -15.70 -15.03
C LYS A 15 -13.92 -15.48 -14.01
N ALA A 16 -13.84 -14.27 -13.46
CA ALA A 16 -12.90 -13.96 -12.39
C ALA A 16 -13.14 -14.90 -11.18
N LYS A 17 -12.06 -15.49 -10.66
CA LYS A 17 -12.12 -16.30 -9.43
C LYS A 17 -12.61 -15.43 -8.27
N THR A 18 -13.44 -16.01 -7.40
CA THR A 18 -13.85 -15.35 -6.16
C THR A 18 -12.65 -15.22 -5.21
N ALA A 19 -12.65 -14.22 -4.32
CA ALA A 19 -11.63 -14.11 -3.27
C ALA A 19 -11.53 -15.40 -2.43
N ALA A 20 -12.68 -16.01 -2.08
CA ALA A 20 -12.71 -17.27 -1.34
C ALA A 20 -12.01 -18.42 -2.08
N SER A 21 -12.24 -18.57 -3.39
CA SER A 21 -11.54 -19.59 -4.19
C SER A 21 -10.04 -19.32 -4.33
N GLN A 22 -9.63 -18.05 -4.32
CA GLN A 22 -8.20 -17.69 -4.34
C GLN A 22 -7.51 -18.04 -3.02
N PHE A 23 -8.17 -17.80 -1.87
CA PHE A 23 -7.65 -18.19 -0.56
C PHE A 23 -7.54 -19.71 -0.41
N ALA A 24 -8.55 -20.47 -0.84
CA ALA A 24 -8.50 -21.94 -0.78
C ALA A 24 -7.37 -22.54 -1.63
N GLU A 25 -7.09 -21.97 -2.81
CA GLU A 25 -5.94 -22.38 -3.63
C GLU A 25 -4.60 -22.08 -2.95
N ALA A 26 -4.51 -20.95 -2.24
CA ALA A 26 -3.32 -20.60 -1.47
C ALA A 26 -3.14 -21.56 -0.28
N ASP A 27 -4.20 -21.80 0.51
CA ASP A 27 -4.16 -22.70 1.65
C ASP A 27 -3.69 -24.11 1.24
N GLU A 28 -4.23 -24.67 0.15
CA GLU A 28 -3.81 -25.99 -0.36
C GLU A 28 -2.35 -25.99 -0.83
N LYS A 29 -1.91 -24.92 -1.53
CA LYS A 29 -0.55 -24.79 -2.03
C LYS A 29 0.50 -24.70 -0.92
N TYR A 30 0.13 -24.10 0.22
CA TYR A 30 1.06 -23.80 1.32
C TYR A 30 0.84 -24.65 2.58
N LYS A 31 -0.12 -25.59 2.59
CA LYS A 31 -0.48 -26.40 3.77
C LYS A 31 0.71 -27.05 4.48
N ASP A 32 1.64 -27.61 3.71
CA ASP A 32 2.81 -28.33 4.25
C ASP A 32 3.96 -27.40 4.67
N LYS A 33 3.82 -26.08 4.47
CA LYS A 33 4.83 -25.06 4.76
C LYS A 33 4.40 -24.06 5.83
N LEU A 34 3.12 -24.04 6.21
CA LEU A 34 2.58 -23.06 7.16
C LEU A 34 3.30 -23.03 8.50
N GLU A 35 3.73 -24.19 8.99
CA GLU A 35 4.40 -24.32 10.30
C GLU A 35 5.82 -23.74 10.30
N SER A 36 6.51 -23.74 9.16
CA SER A 36 7.88 -23.22 9.04
C SER A 36 7.95 -21.77 8.60
N MET A 37 6.82 -21.17 8.19
CA MET A 37 6.73 -19.78 7.77
C MET A 37 6.53 -18.84 8.94
N THR A 38 7.19 -17.69 8.86
CA THR A 38 6.93 -16.54 9.74
C THR A 38 5.53 -15.97 9.51
N MET A 39 4.99 -15.24 10.50
CA MET A 39 3.70 -14.57 10.35
C MET A 39 3.73 -13.47 9.29
N GLU A 40 4.89 -12.85 9.05
CA GLU A 40 5.11 -11.89 7.97
C GLU A 40 4.98 -12.54 6.59
N GLU A 41 5.68 -13.65 6.36
CA GLU A 41 5.58 -14.38 5.07
C GLU A 41 4.15 -14.84 4.80
N ARG A 42 3.46 -15.30 5.84
CA ARG A 42 2.05 -15.70 5.74
C ARG A 42 1.17 -14.51 5.36
N ALA A 43 1.32 -13.36 6.03
CA ALA A 43 0.58 -12.14 5.72
C ALA A 43 0.81 -11.66 4.27
N LEU A 44 2.07 -11.63 3.82
CA LEU A 44 2.44 -11.21 2.47
C LEU A 44 1.90 -12.13 1.37
N LEU A 45 1.71 -13.41 1.67
CA LEU A 45 1.13 -14.41 0.76
C LEU A 45 -0.40 -14.49 0.85
N GLY A 46 -1.04 -13.69 1.71
CA GLY A 46 -2.49 -13.72 1.93
C GLY A 46 -2.97 -14.97 2.68
N LEU A 47 -2.08 -15.66 3.38
CA LEU A 47 -2.40 -16.80 4.23
C LEU A 47 -2.89 -16.31 5.61
N PRO A 48 -3.66 -17.12 6.35
CA PRO A 48 -4.00 -16.81 7.74
C PRO A 48 -2.72 -16.54 8.53
N TYR A 49 -2.70 -15.54 9.41
CA TYR A 49 -1.54 -15.21 10.23
C TYR A 49 -1.99 -14.65 11.58
N ILE A 50 -1.11 -14.68 12.57
CA ILE A 50 -1.38 -14.11 13.89
C ILE A 50 -0.91 -12.66 13.89
N ALA A 51 -1.84 -11.72 13.79
CA ALA A 51 -1.50 -10.30 13.77
C ALA A 51 -0.78 -9.85 15.06
N ALA A 52 -1.02 -10.51 16.20
CA ALA A 52 -0.38 -10.22 17.49
C ALA A 52 1.04 -10.81 17.63
N ASP A 53 1.60 -11.42 16.59
CA ASP A 53 2.99 -11.88 16.59
C ASP A 53 3.95 -10.75 17.03
N PRO A 54 4.90 -11.01 17.96
CA PRO A 54 5.79 -9.99 18.50
C PRO A 54 6.56 -9.21 17.43
N THR A 55 7.07 -9.88 16.39
CA THR A 55 7.83 -9.24 15.31
C THR A 55 6.95 -8.29 14.51
N LEU A 56 5.71 -8.70 14.20
CA LEU A 56 4.75 -7.84 13.53
C LEU A 56 4.31 -6.65 14.41
N VAL A 57 4.12 -6.88 15.72
CA VAL A 57 3.79 -5.82 16.68
C VAL A 57 4.91 -4.79 16.78
N ASP A 58 6.16 -5.23 16.90
CA ASP A 58 7.33 -4.35 16.99
C ASP A 58 7.49 -3.53 15.71
N THR A 59 7.31 -4.16 14.56
CA THR A 59 7.37 -3.48 13.25
C THR A 59 6.30 -2.41 13.15
N ARG A 60 5.02 -2.73 13.41
CA ARG A 60 3.94 -1.73 13.38
C ARG A 60 4.16 -0.63 14.42
N THR A 61 4.72 -0.95 15.57
CA THR A 61 5.04 0.04 16.61
C THR A 61 6.09 1.04 16.12
N ASN A 62 7.13 0.56 15.43
CA ASN A 62 8.14 1.42 14.82
C ASN A 62 7.55 2.26 13.67
N THR A 63 6.71 1.68 12.83
CA THR A 63 5.98 2.39 11.77
C THR A 63 5.10 3.50 12.35
N ARG A 64 4.35 3.24 13.42
CA ARG A 64 3.54 4.25 14.12
C ARG A 64 4.35 5.40 14.69
N LYS A 65 5.57 5.14 15.18
CA LYS A 65 6.49 6.21 15.63
C LYS A 65 6.89 7.11 14.46
N LEU A 66 7.24 6.54 13.31
CA LEU A 66 7.58 7.29 12.10
C LEU A 66 6.38 8.08 11.56
N LEU A 67 5.19 7.46 11.51
CA LEU A 67 3.95 8.14 11.11
C LEU A 67 3.62 9.31 12.03
N ARG A 68 3.79 9.14 13.35
CA ARG A 68 3.63 10.25 14.30
C ARG A 68 4.58 11.40 13.99
N GLN A 69 5.86 11.11 13.75
CA GLN A 69 6.85 12.13 13.38
C GLN A 69 6.47 12.84 12.08
N TYR A 70 6.04 12.08 11.06
CA TYR A 70 5.63 12.65 9.78
C TYR A 70 4.39 13.54 9.92
N ASN A 71 3.33 13.01 10.53
CA ASN A 71 2.05 13.70 10.68
C ASN A 71 2.11 14.93 11.58
N GLN A 72 3.14 15.05 12.42
CA GLN A 72 3.39 16.21 13.30
C GLN A 72 4.51 17.12 12.79
N SER A 73 5.11 16.81 11.63
CA SER A 73 6.19 17.62 11.08
C SER A 73 5.66 18.91 10.46
N GLU A 74 6.45 19.98 10.52
CA GLU A 74 6.14 21.24 9.83
C GLU A 74 6.17 21.06 8.31
N PRO A 75 5.34 21.80 7.56
CA PRO A 75 5.44 21.83 6.11
C PRO A 75 6.79 22.43 5.67
N GLY A 76 7.20 22.09 4.46
CA GLY A 76 8.36 22.66 3.79
C GLY A 76 8.20 24.17 3.56
N PRO A 77 9.31 24.88 3.33
CA PRO A 77 9.25 26.31 3.05
C PRO A 77 8.39 26.58 1.82
N THR A 78 7.62 27.67 1.86
CA THR A 78 6.84 28.12 0.70
C THR A 78 7.78 28.41 -0.46
N SER A 79 7.57 27.75 -1.60
CA SER A 79 8.23 28.12 -2.84
C SER A 79 7.69 29.47 -3.30
N PRO A 80 8.54 30.45 -3.64
CA PRO A 80 8.08 31.72 -4.23
C PRO A 80 7.43 31.53 -5.61
N ASN A 81 7.61 30.37 -6.24
CA ASN A 81 7.02 30.00 -7.52
C ASN A 81 6.19 28.71 -7.35
N GLU A 82 4.85 28.81 -7.43
CA GLU A 82 3.93 27.66 -7.38
C GLU A 82 4.22 26.62 -8.49
N THR A 83 4.88 27.04 -9.57
CA THR A 83 5.32 26.19 -10.68
C THR A 83 6.59 25.37 -10.40
N GLU A 84 7.30 25.60 -9.29
CA GLU A 84 8.54 24.89 -8.93
C GLU A 84 8.32 23.61 -8.10
N GLY A 85 7.06 23.22 -7.89
CA GLY A 85 6.66 21.93 -7.30
C GLY A 85 6.11 22.04 -5.89
N PHE A 86 5.60 20.92 -5.38
CA PHE A 86 4.99 20.86 -4.05
C PHE A 86 6.01 21.18 -2.95
N ASN A 87 5.73 22.17 -2.10
CA ASN A 87 6.64 22.74 -1.09
C ASN A 87 7.35 21.68 -0.21
N ASP A 88 6.67 20.58 0.15
CA ASP A 88 7.29 19.50 0.94
C ASP A 88 8.26 18.61 0.20
N ILE A 89 8.29 18.61 -1.13
CA ILE A 89 9.30 17.83 -1.87
C ILE A 89 10.71 18.29 -1.45
N SER A 90 10.88 19.57 -1.13
CA SER A 90 12.13 20.15 -0.65
C SER A 90 12.42 19.89 0.84
N ASN A 91 11.43 19.44 1.62
CA ASN A 91 11.52 19.24 3.06
C ASN A 91 12.35 18.00 3.40
N GLN A 92 13.62 18.22 3.76
CA GLN A 92 14.58 17.16 4.03
C GLN A 92 14.18 16.29 5.24
N ALA A 93 13.53 16.89 6.25
CA ALA A 93 13.10 16.17 7.45
C ALA A 93 11.97 15.18 7.12
N ARG A 94 10.94 15.63 6.39
CA ARG A 94 9.86 14.76 5.89
C ARG A 94 10.43 13.66 5.00
N ARG A 95 11.36 13.99 4.09
CA ARG A 95 12.00 13.00 3.20
C ARG A 95 12.72 11.90 3.98
N ALA A 96 13.54 12.24 4.97
CA ALA A 96 14.27 11.26 5.77
C ALA A 96 13.33 10.33 6.55
N ILE A 97 12.12 10.79 6.91
CA ILE A 97 11.10 9.94 7.52
C ILE A 97 10.51 8.99 6.47
N LEU A 98 10.17 9.48 5.28
CA LEU A 98 9.63 8.65 4.19
C LEU A 98 10.61 7.54 3.74
N GLU A 99 11.90 7.85 3.66
CA GLU A 99 12.95 6.86 3.37
C GLU A 99 12.92 5.70 4.37
N LYS A 100 12.81 6.01 5.67
CA LYS A 100 12.74 5.00 6.73
C LYS A 100 11.41 4.26 6.78
N LEU A 101 10.31 4.96 6.49
CA LEU A 101 8.94 4.44 6.53
C LEU A 101 8.71 3.45 5.40
N PHE A 102 9.06 3.81 4.17
CA PHE A 102 8.83 2.99 2.98
C PHE A 102 10.04 2.15 2.57
N LYS A 103 11.15 2.23 3.31
CA LYS A 103 12.42 1.53 3.00
C LYS A 103 12.92 1.84 1.58
N ILE A 104 12.86 3.12 1.21
CA ILE A 104 13.29 3.61 -0.11
C ILE A 104 14.48 4.54 0.01
N ASP A 105 15.22 4.68 -1.09
CA ASP A 105 16.31 5.65 -1.18
C ASP A 105 15.81 7.09 -1.35
N SER A 106 16.72 8.05 -1.16
CA SER A 106 16.43 9.48 -1.29
C SER A 106 15.99 9.91 -2.69
N ALA A 107 16.38 9.19 -3.75
CA ALA A 107 16.00 9.53 -5.11
C ALA A 107 14.52 9.21 -5.35
N LYS A 108 14.04 8.06 -4.86
CA LYS A 108 12.62 7.69 -4.86
C LYS A 108 11.81 8.59 -3.93
N ALA A 109 12.30 8.89 -2.73
CA ALA A 109 11.58 9.72 -1.77
C ALA A 109 11.28 11.14 -2.29
N LYS A 110 12.12 11.69 -3.19
CA LYS A 110 11.88 13.00 -3.84
C LYS A 110 10.69 13.01 -4.81
N ARG A 111 10.21 11.84 -5.22
CA ARG A 111 9.12 11.67 -6.20
C ARG A 111 7.75 11.42 -5.54
N ILE A 112 7.73 11.38 -4.21
CA ILE A 112 6.56 11.01 -3.41
C ILE A 112 6.15 12.23 -2.59
N PHE A 113 4.91 12.66 -2.76
CA PHE A 113 4.30 13.72 -1.97
C PHE A 113 3.07 13.19 -1.24
N ILE A 114 3.03 13.38 0.06
CA ILE A 114 1.99 12.85 0.94
C ILE A 114 1.54 13.98 1.85
N GLU A 115 0.29 14.40 1.72
CA GLU A 115 -0.29 15.36 2.63
C GLU A 115 -0.59 14.70 3.98
N PRO A 116 0.00 15.18 5.10
CA PRO A 116 -0.33 14.66 6.41
C PRO A 116 -1.73 15.13 6.87
N PRO A 117 -2.50 14.29 7.58
CA PRO A 117 -2.06 13.01 8.13
C PRO A 117 -2.18 11.85 7.13
N PHE A 118 -1.23 10.93 7.21
CA PHE A 118 -1.19 9.66 6.48
C PHE A 118 -1.09 8.49 7.46
N TRP A 119 -1.65 7.33 7.07
CA TRP A 119 -1.68 6.14 7.91
C TRP A 119 -1.34 4.87 7.11
N CYS A 120 -0.53 4.00 7.71
CA CYS A 120 -0.30 2.64 7.22
C CYS A 120 0.03 1.68 8.37
N ASP A 121 0.03 0.37 8.10
CA ASP A 121 0.39 -0.64 9.09
C ASP A 121 1.91 -0.79 9.19
N TYR A 122 2.56 -1.03 8.07
CA TYR A 122 3.98 -1.38 7.99
C TYR A 122 4.80 -0.33 7.22
N GLY A 123 4.23 0.27 6.19
CA GLY A 123 4.90 1.19 5.26
C GLY A 123 5.82 0.46 4.27
N SER A 124 6.62 -0.49 4.73
CA SER A 124 7.56 -1.27 3.91
C SER A 124 6.92 -2.11 2.82
N ASN A 125 5.61 -2.39 2.91
CA ASN A 125 4.89 -3.17 1.92
C ASN A 125 4.29 -2.30 0.80
N ILE A 126 4.40 -0.98 0.91
CA ILE A 126 3.97 -0.02 -0.10
C ILE A 126 5.12 0.23 -1.07
N VAL A 127 4.90 -0.12 -2.33
CA VAL A 127 5.90 0.03 -3.40
C VAL A 127 5.47 1.13 -4.35
N PHE A 128 6.35 2.10 -4.56
CA PHE A 128 6.16 3.19 -5.51
C PHE A 128 6.96 2.91 -6.79
N GLU A 129 6.28 2.87 -7.93
CA GLU A 129 6.91 2.67 -9.25
C GLU A 129 7.30 3.98 -9.94
N GLY A 130 6.88 5.13 -9.39
CA GLY A 130 7.16 6.43 -9.99
C GLY A 130 6.67 7.59 -9.14
N ASP A 131 6.24 8.67 -9.83
CA ASP A 131 5.69 9.84 -9.16
C ASP A 131 4.36 9.50 -8.50
N PHE A 132 4.20 9.92 -7.25
CA PHE A 132 3.01 9.65 -6.47
C PHE A 132 2.62 10.87 -5.64
N TYR A 133 1.33 11.16 -5.62
CA TYR A 133 0.73 12.17 -4.78
C TYR A 133 -0.46 11.56 -4.03
N CYS A 134 -0.56 11.82 -2.73
CA CYS A 134 -1.82 11.65 -2.02
C CYS A 134 -2.18 12.86 -1.17
N ASN A 135 -3.48 13.15 -1.15
CA ASN A 135 -4.07 14.22 -0.38
C ASN A 135 -4.39 13.74 1.06
N PHE A 136 -4.89 14.67 1.88
CA PHE A 136 -5.14 14.52 3.30
C PHE A 136 -5.91 13.24 3.66
N ASN A 137 -5.57 12.66 4.81
CA ASN A 137 -6.26 11.53 5.43
C ASN A 137 -6.23 10.24 4.59
N THR A 138 -5.17 10.01 3.83
CA THR A 138 -4.99 8.74 3.13
C THR A 138 -4.60 7.63 4.13
N THR A 139 -5.26 6.48 4.05
CA THR A 139 -4.96 5.28 4.85
C THR A 139 -4.70 4.07 3.95
N ILE A 140 -3.54 3.44 4.11
CA ILE A 140 -3.17 2.21 3.39
C ILE A 140 -2.84 1.11 4.39
N LEU A 141 -3.77 0.18 4.64
CA LEU A 141 -3.51 -1.01 5.46
C LEU A 141 -2.74 -2.03 4.61
N ASP A 142 -1.42 -1.98 4.69
CA ASP A 142 -0.45 -2.70 3.87
C ASP A 142 0.03 -4.01 4.51
N VAL A 143 -0.88 -4.83 5.01
CA VAL A 143 -0.59 -6.19 5.49
C VAL A 143 0.01 -7.06 4.39
N ALA A 144 -0.42 -6.85 3.15
CA ALA A 144 0.13 -7.44 1.94
C ALA A 144 0.70 -6.33 1.05
N LYS A 145 1.44 -6.73 0.01
CA LYS A 145 2.08 -5.78 -0.90
C LYS A 145 1.06 -4.89 -1.60
N VAL A 146 1.27 -3.57 -1.54
CA VAL A 146 0.50 -2.55 -2.27
C VAL A 146 1.43 -1.86 -3.26
N THR A 147 1.25 -2.09 -4.56
CA THR A 147 2.03 -1.41 -5.60
C THR A 147 1.26 -0.23 -6.16
N LEU A 148 1.86 0.95 -6.08
CA LEU A 148 1.38 2.22 -6.61
C LEU A 148 2.17 2.54 -7.88
N GLY A 149 1.44 2.60 -9.00
CA GLY A 149 2.03 2.87 -10.31
C GLY A 149 2.61 4.29 -10.45
N HIS A 150 3.19 4.56 -11.62
CA HIS A 150 3.69 5.89 -11.96
C HIS A 150 2.56 6.88 -12.27
N GLY A 151 2.63 8.08 -11.70
CA GLY A 151 1.68 9.18 -11.97
C GLY A 151 0.34 9.03 -11.24
N VAL A 152 0.31 8.25 -10.15
CA VAL A 152 -0.92 8.04 -9.37
C VAL A 152 -1.18 9.23 -8.46
N LEU A 153 -2.41 9.74 -8.51
CA LEU A 153 -2.89 10.85 -7.70
C LEU A 153 -4.10 10.39 -6.87
N PHE A 154 -4.00 10.45 -5.54
CA PHE A 154 -5.12 10.22 -4.65
C PHE A 154 -5.75 11.53 -4.19
N GLY A 155 -7.08 11.58 -4.26
CA GLY A 155 -7.87 12.62 -3.59
C GLY A 155 -7.86 12.45 -2.06
N PRO A 156 -8.58 13.31 -1.33
CA PRO A 156 -8.64 13.23 0.13
C PRO A 156 -9.46 12.03 0.59
N ASN A 157 -9.13 11.49 1.77
CA ASN A 157 -9.80 10.35 2.40
C ASN A 157 -9.81 9.09 1.51
N VAL A 158 -8.71 8.81 0.80
CA VAL A 158 -8.55 7.55 0.07
C VAL A 158 -8.12 6.45 1.03
N HIS A 159 -8.79 5.30 0.92
CA HIS A 159 -8.55 4.14 1.76
C HIS A 159 -8.24 2.90 0.91
N ILE A 160 -7.09 2.27 1.16
CA ILE A 160 -6.67 1.02 0.51
C ILE A 160 -6.45 -0.02 1.59
N TYR A 161 -7.15 -1.15 1.49
CA TYR A 161 -7.06 -2.21 2.48
C TYR A 161 -6.66 -3.52 1.81
N SER A 162 -5.43 -3.97 2.06
CA SER A 162 -5.02 -5.33 1.69
C SER A 162 -5.39 -6.36 2.75
N ALA A 163 -5.81 -5.90 3.94
CA ALA A 163 -6.22 -6.73 5.04
C ALA A 163 -7.71 -7.11 4.94
N THR A 164 -8.03 -8.33 5.34
CA THR A 164 -9.41 -8.79 5.54
C THR A 164 -9.44 -9.78 6.70
N HIS A 165 -10.64 -10.04 7.23
CA HIS A 165 -10.87 -11.11 8.19
C HIS A 165 -11.63 -12.27 7.54
N GLY A 166 -11.35 -13.49 8.00
CA GLY A 166 -12.14 -14.66 7.62
C GLY A 166 -13.59 -14.51 8.09
N LYS A 167 -14.52 -15.12 7.36
CA LYS A 167 -15.96 -15.11 7.73
C LYS A 167 -16.29 -15.97 8.95
N LEU A 168 -15.37 -16.85 9.39
CA LEU A 168 -15.55 -17.57 10.64
C LEU A 168 -15.40 -16.59 11.79
N GLY A 169 -16.52 -16.27 12.43
CA GLY A 169 -16.59 -15.47 13.65
C GLY A 169 -15.82 -16.14 14.77
N LEU A 170 -14.51 -15.97 14.78
CA LEU A 170 -13.77 -15.93 16.03
C LEU A 170 -14.07 -14.53 16.56
N GLY A 171 -15.04 -14.49 17.48
CA GLY A 171 -15.31 -13.30 18.27
C GLY A 171 -13.98 -12.77 18.80
N LEU A 172 -13.70 -11.52 18.45
CA LEU A 172 -12.71 -10.71 19.15
C LEU A 172 -12.94 -10.81 20.66
#